data_AF-A0A351UTI7-F1
#
_entry.id   AF-A0A351UTI7-F1
#
_cell.length_a   1.000
_cell.length_b   1.000
_cell.length_c   1.000
_cell.angle_alpha   90.00
_cell.angle_beta   90.00
_cell.angle_gamma   90.00
#
_symmetry.space_group_name_H-M   'P 1'
#
loop_
_entity.id
_entity.type
_entity.pdbx_description
1 polymer ?
#
loop_
_entity_poly.entity_id
_entity_poly.type
_entity_poly.pdbx_seq_one_letter_code
_entity_poly.pdbx_strand_id
1 'polypeptide(L)'
;MKRASGILLPVSAVPSKYGIGAFSKEAYAFIDMLKEAGQSYWQILPLGPTSYGDSPYQSFSTFAGNPYFIDLEALTEEGVLTKKECDACDFGN
;
A
#
# COMPACT_ATOMS: atom_id res chain seq x y z
N MET A 1 22.27 -20.93 -12.19
CA MET A 1 21.70 -19.71 -11.59
C MET A 1 20.47 -19.29 -12.38
N LYS A 2 19.34 -18.98 -11.74
CA LYS A 2 18.15 -18.45 -12.42
C LYS A 2 18.26 -16.92 -12.47
N ARG A 3 18.26 -16.33 -13.67
CA ARG A 3 18.24 -14.86 -13.85
C ARG A 3 16.84 -14.34 -13.53
N ALA A 4 16.76 -13.17 -12.91
CA ALA A 4 15.50 -12.51 -12.55
C ALA A 4 15.70 -10.99 -12.46
N SER A 5 14.61 -10.23 -12.60
CA SER A 5 14.54 -8.78 -12.45
C SER A 5 13.30 -8.38 -11.63
N GLY A 6 13.24 -7.12 -11.21
CA GLY A 6 12.12 -6.61 -10.43
C GLY A 6 12.10 -5.09 -10.36
N ILE A 7 11.06 -4.56 -9.70
CA ILE A 7 10.87 -3.12 -9.46
C ILE A 7 10.93 -2.83 -7.96
N LEU A 8 11.61 -1.74 -7.59
CA LEU A 8 11.49 -1.12 -6.28
C LEU A 8 10.37 -0.08 -6.32
N LEU A 9 9.30 -0.30 -5.56
CA LEU A 9 8.20 0.65 -5.39
C LEU A 9 7.68 0.53 -3.94
N PRO A 10 7.72 1.59 -3.11
CA PRO A 10 7.07 1.54 -1.80
C PRO A 10 5.55 1.31 -1.94
N VAL A 11 4.92 0.59 -1.01
CA VAL A 11 3.46 0.38 -1.02
C VAL A 11 2.71 1.72 -1.01
N SER A 12 3.21 2.72 -0.27
CA SER A 12 2.64 4.07 -0.22
C SER A 12 2.59 4.78 -1.58
N ALA A 13 3.40 4.36 -2.55
CA ALA A 13 3.45 4.95 -3.89
C ALA A 13 2.57 4.22 -4.91
N VAL A 14 1.88 3.14 -4.51
CA VAL A 14 0.84 2.54 -5.34
C VAL A 14 -0.29 3.58 -5.53
N PRO A 15 -0.81 3.76 -6.76
CA PRO A 15 -1.94 4.66 -6.99
C PRO A 15 -3.12 4.33 -6.08
N SER A 16 -3.79 5.35 -5.54
CA SER A 16 -4.87 5.15 -4.59
C SER A 16 -5.88 6.29 -4.65
N LYS A 17 -7.14 5.97 -4.36
CA LYS A 17 -8.23 6.94 -4.18
C LYS A 17 -8.14 7.66 -2.83
N TYR A 18 -7.53 7.04 -1.82
CA TYR A 18 -7.57 7.51 -0.43
C TYR A 18 -6.25 8.15 0.03
N GLY A 19 -5.59 8.86 -0.90
CA GLY A 19 -4.42 9.71 -0.62
C GLY A 19 -3.09 8.97 -0.47
N ILE A 20 -3.10 7.68 -0.12
CA ILE A 20 -1.90 6.85 0.01
C ILE A 20 -2.14 5.44 -0.55
N GLY A 21 -1.12 4.86 -1.18
CA GLY A 21 -1.13 3.47 -1.61
C GLY A 21 -1.30 2.50 -0.44
N ALA A 22 -2.06 1.44 -0.66
CA ALA A 22 -2.43 0.44 0.34
C ALA A 22 -2.39 -0.98 -0.27
N PHE A 23 -2.65 -2.01 0.53
CA PHE A 23 -2.85 -3.38 0.04
C PHE A 23 -4.25 -3.55 -0.56
N SER A 24 -4.58 -2.72 -1.56
CA SER A 24 -5.87 -2.63 -2.23
C SER A 24 -5.89 -3.30 -3.60
N LYS A 25 -7.02 -3.22 -4.32
CA LYS A 25 -7.14 -3.66 -5.72
C LYS A 25 -6.08 -3.07 -6.64
N GLU A 26 -5.61 -1.84 -6.42
CA GLU A 26 -4.54 -1.21 -7.20
C GLU A 26 -3.19 -1.90 -6.98
N ALA A 27 -2.92 -2.41 -5.77
CA ALA A 27 -1.73 -3.20 -5.51
C ALA A 27 -1.77 -4.54 -6.26
N TYR A 28 -2.95 -5.19 -6.32
CA TYR A 28 -3.13 -6.38 -7.16
C TYR A 28 -2.91 -6.07 -8.64
N ALA A 29 -3.49 -4.97 -9.14
CA ALA A 29 -3.28 -4.52 -10.52
C ALA A 29 -1.80 -4.23 -10.83
N PHE A 30 -1.05 -3.67 -9.87
CA PHE A 30 0.39 -3.48 -10.00
C PHE A 30 1.15 -4.82 -10.08
N ILE A 31 0.78 -5.82 -9.27
CA ILE A 31 1.36 -7.17 -9.37
C ILE A 31 1.06 -7.82 -10.72
N ASP A 32 -0.17 -7.69 -11.22
CA ASP A 32 -0.54 -8.21 -12.53
C ASP A 32 0.28 -7.55 -13.65
N MET A 33 0.51 -6.23 -13.56
CA MET A 33 1.40 -5.51 -14.46
C MET A 33 2.86 -6.00 -14.37
N LEU A 34 3.38 -6.23 -13.15
CA LEU A 34 4.73 -6.79 -12.97
C LEU A 34 4.86 -8.16 -13.65
N LYS A 35 3.85 -9.02 -13.47
CA LYS A 35 3.79 -10.34 -14.08
C LYS A 35 3.75 -10.26 -15.61
N GLU A 36 2.91 -9.39 -16.17
CA GLU A 36 2.83 -9.17 -17.62
C GLU A 36 4.15 -8.64 -18.19
N ALA A 37 4.84 -7.76 -17.46
CA ALA A 37 6.15 -7.22 -17.81
C ALA A 37 7.32 -8.20 -17.57
N GLY A 38 7.05 -9.45 -17.18
CA GLY A 38 8.07 -10.48 -16.91
C GLY A 38 8.92 -10.23 -15.67
N GLN A 39 8.52 -9.29 -14.80
CA GLN A 39 9.21 -9.02 -13.54
C GLN A 39 8.95 -10.16 -12.55
N SER A 40 9.97 -10.54 -11.79
CA SER A 40 9.92 -11.65 -10.82
C SER A 40 9.94 -11.19 -9.36
N TYR A 41 10.28 -9.92 -9.11
CA TYR A 41 10.36 -9.35 -7.77
C TYR A 41 9.69 -7.99 -7.68
N TRP A 42 9.07 -7.75 -6.53
CA TRP A 42 8.70 -6.43 -6.06
C TRP A 42 9.47 -6.16 -4.77
N GLN A 43 10.35 -5.16 -4.79
CA GLN A 43 11.03 -4.69 -3.60
C GLN A 43 10.24 -3.52 -2.99
N ILE A 44 10.05 -3.55 -1.67
CA ILE A 44 9.30 -2.54 -0.90
C ILE A 44 10.18 -1.95 0.21
N LEU A 45 9.73 -0.84 0.80
CA LEU A 45 10.29 -0.28 2.02
C LEU A 45 9.70 -0.98 3.26
N PRO A 46 10.23 -0.75 4.49
CA PRO A 46 9.66 -1.32 5.70
C PRO A 46 8.16 -0.99 5.85
N LEU A 47 7.40 -1.98 6.33
CA LEU A 47 5.94 -1.89 6.46
C LEU A 47 5.48 -1.42 7.85
N GLY A 48 6.41 -1.03 8.72
CA GLY A 48 6.09 -0.57 10.07
C GLY A 48 5.41 0.80 10.08
N PRO A 49 4.70 1.15 11.17
CA PRO A 49 4.19 2.50 11.38
C PRO A 49 5.28 3.55 11.16
N THR A 50 4.98 4.57 10.35
CA THR A 50 5.90 5.69 10.16
C THR A 50 5.92 6.59 11.41
N SER A 51 7.01 7.33 11.59
CA SER A 51 7.14 8.32 12.67
C SER A 51 7.71 9.62 12.11
N TYR A 52 8.68 10.24 12.78
CA TYR A 52 9.28 11.51 12.39
C TYR A 52 9.61 11.58 10.90
N GLY A 53 9.03 12.58 10.22
CA GLY A 53 9.21 12.83 8.79
C GLY A 53 8.62 11.75 7.88
N ASP A 54 7.63 10.99 8.35
CA ASP A 54 7.00 9.87 7.65
C ASP A 54 8.00 8.79 7.19
N SER A 55 9.11 8.68 7.91
CA SER A 55 10.16 7.73 7.56
C SER A 55 9.76 6.29 7.93
N PRO A 56 9.77 5.33 6.97
CA PRO A 56 9.49 3.93 7.27
C PRO A 56 10.61 3.25 8.08
N TYR A 57 11.75 3.94 8.25
CA TYR A 57 12.89 3.46 9.02
C TYR A 57 12.89 3.95 10.48
N GLN A 58 11.92 4.77 10.87
CA GLN A 58 11.81 5.33 12.22
C GLN A 58 10.57 4.81 12.96
N SER A 59 10.21 3.54 12.75
CA SER A 59 9.04 2.95 13.37
C SER A 59 9.18 2.77 14.89
N PHE A 60 8.07 2.96 15.62
CA PHE A 60 7.94 2.61 17.03
C PHE A 60 7.85 1.09 17.29
N SER A 61 7.65 0.30 16.24
CA SER A 61 7.56 -1.16 16.32
C SER A 61 8.24 -1.83 15.13
N THR A 62 9.05 -2.84 15.39
CA THR A 62 9.66 -3.68 14.34
C THR A 62 8.73 -4.80 13.87
N PHE A 63 7.56 -4.98 14.51
CA PHE A 63 6.65 -6.10 14.26
C PHE A 63 5.27 -5.66 13.72
N ALA A 64 4.80 -4.48 14.10
CA ALA A 64 3.49 -3.99 13.67
C ALA A 64 3.51 -3.58 12.19
N GLY A 65 2.36 -3.69 11.53
CA GLY A 65 2.12 -3.08 10.22
C GLY A 65 1.64 -1.63 10.35
N ASN A 66 1.91 -0.81 9.34
CA ASN A 66 1.37 0.54 9.23
C ASN A 66 -0.13 0.48 8.89
N PRO A 67 -1.02 1.02 9.73
CA PRO A 67 -2.46 1.01 9.47
C PRO A 67 -2.86 1.78 8.20
N TYR A 68 -2.01 2.68 7.69
CA TYR A 68 -2.28 3.40 6.45
C TYR A 68 -2.33 2.50 5.21
N PHE A 69 -1.82 1.25 5.30
CA PHE A 69 -1.86 0.30 4.19
C PHE A 69 -3.11 -0.59 4.19
N ILE A 70 -4.11 -0.30 5.03
CA ILE A 70 -5.40 -1.00 5.06
C ILE A 70 -6.28 -0.49 3.92
N ASP A 71 -6.93 -1.42 3.21
CA ASP A 71 -7.87 -1.10 2.14
C ASP A 71 -9.24 -0.68 2.72
N LEU A 72 -9.60 0.59 2.54
CA LEU A 72 -10.88 1.14 3.00
C LEU A 72 -12.09 0.62 2.19
N GLU A 73 -11.90 0.20 0.93
CA GLU A 73 -12.99 -0.42 0.17
C GLU A 73 -13.30 -1.80 0.74
N ALA A 74 -12.28 -2.59 1.09
CA ALA A 74 -12.47 -3.88 1.75
C ALA A 74 -13.22 -3.75 3.09
N LEU A 75 -12.88 -2.75 3.91
CA LEU A 75 -13.62 -2.46 5.15
C LEU A 75 -15.08 -2.05 4.89
N THR A 76 -15.31 -1.35 3.77
CA THR A 76 -16.67 -0.97 3.36
C THR A 76 -17.48 -2.20 2.91
N GLU A 77 -16.84 -3.13 2.20
CA GLU A 77 -17.45 -4.40 1.79
C GLU A 77 -17.77 -5.31 2.98
N GLU A 78 -16.95 -5.29 4.03
CA GLU A 78 -17.19 -6.01 5.28
C GLU A 78 -18.30 -5.37 6.14
N GLY A 79 -18.71 -4.14 5.83
CA GLY A 79 -19.75 -3.41 6.55
C GLY A 79 -19.31 -2.84 7.90
N VAL A 80 -17.99 -2.82 8.17
CA VAL A 80 -17.41 -2.20 9.38
C VAL A 80 -17.07 -0.73 9.19
N LEU A 81 -17.14 -0.25 7.95
CA LEU A 81 -16.98 1.14 7.55
C LEU A 81 -18.04 1.47 6.49
N THR A 82 -18.55 2.70 6.46
CA THR A 82 -19.48 3.13 5.41
C THR A 82 -18.75 3.98 4.37
N LYS A 83 -19.18 3.88 3.10
CA LYS A 83 -18.66 4.74 2.04
C LYS A 83 -18.80 6.23 2.35
N LYS A 84 -19.87 6.60 3.06
CA LYS A 84 -20.12 7.99 3.48
C LYS A 84 -19.07 8.49 4.48
N GLU A 85 -18.60 7.63 5.38
CA GLU A 85 -17.51 7.98 6.31
C GLU A 85 -16.20 8.18 5.56
N CYS A 86 -15.89 7.32 4.57
CA CYS A 86 -14.73 7.53 3.70
C CYS A 86 -14.84 8.85 2.93
N ASP A 87 -15.96 9.08 2.23
CA ASP A 87 -16.15 10.25 1.36
C ASP A 87 -16.27 11.58 2.16
N ALA A 88 -16.37 11.52 3.49
CA ALA A 88 -16.36 12.71 4.37
C ALA A 88 -14.95 13.23 4.68
N CYS A 89 -13.90 12.45 4.41
CA CYS A 89 -12.51 12.84 4.61
C CYS A 89 -11.91 13.47 3.35
N ASP A 90 -11.02 14.45 3.53
CA ASP A 90 -10.19 15.00 2.46
C ASP A 90 -8.89 14.19 2.36
N PHE A 91 -8.66 13.61 1.19
CA PHE A 91 -7.47 12.78 0.89
C PHE A 91 -6.47 13.49 -0.03
N GLY A 92 -6.65 14.79 -0.28
CA GLY A 92 -5.90 15.54 -1.27
C GLY A 92 -6.57 15.54 -2.65
N ASN A 93 -6.05 16.39 -3.55
CA ASN A 93 -6.49 16.52 -4.95
C ASN A 93 -5.65 15.68 -5.90
#